data_AF-A0A0A2V111-F1
#
_entry.id   AF-A0A0A2V111-F1
#
_cell.length_a   1.000
_cell.length_b   1.000
_cell.length_c   1.000
_cell.angle_alpha   90.00
_cell.angle_beta   90.00
_cell.angle_gamma   90.00
#
_symmetry.space_group_name_H-M   'P 1'
#
loop_
_entity.id
_entity.type
_entity.pdbx_description
1 polymer ?
#
loop_
_entity_poly.entity_id
_entity_poly.type
_entity_poly.pdbx_seq_one_letter_code
_entity_poly.pdbx_strand_id
1 'polypeptide(L)'
;MNSTLIFMGIATIVVLITIFILKNGERNDKKDYKTLEENESLKDKEETKIEVMNTETNFPESEENVIAKLLLAIGIIQIVAGFICGIVFSQGEAEGAFDHETQFNFTIFFTWFLSTLVSGVLIIGFSEVVRLLHDINKKTGSYTKLE
;
A
#
# COMPACT_ATOMS: atom_id res chain seq x y z
N MET A 1 26.50 -13.52 21.67
CA MET A 1 25.33 -13.92 20.85
C MET A 1 25.50 -13.21 19.51
N ASN A 2 25.60 -13.95 18.41
CA ASN A 2 26.08 -13.39 17.13
C ASN A 2 25.05 -12.41 16.56
N SER A 3 25.37 -11.12 16.60
CA SER A 3 24.56 -10.02 16.06
C SER A 3 24.16 -10.28 14.60
N THR A 4 25.06 -10.87 13.81
CA THR A 4 24.83 -11.34 12.43
C THR A 4 23.67 -12.33 12.27
N LEU A 5 23.43 -13.21 13.25
CA LEU A 5 22.34 -14.19 13.18
C LEU A 5 20.97 -13.53 13.43
N ILE A 6 20.95 -12.52 14.31
CA ILE A 6 19.76 -11.70 14.57
C ILE A 6 19.44 -10.83 13.34
N PHE A 7 20.46 -10.27 12.68
CA PHE A 7 20.29 -9.48 11.47
C PHE A 7 19.70 -10.29 10.30
N MET A 8 20.17 -11.53 10.11
CA MET A 8 19.64 -12.42 9.07
C MET A 8 18.19 -12.83 9.36
N GLY A 9 17.84 -13.03 10.64
CA GLY A 9 16.46 -13.32 11.07
C GLY A 9 15.49 -12.17 10.79
N ILE A 10 15.87 -10.93 11.10
CA ILE A 10 15.00 -9.77 10.87
C ILE A 10 14.84 -9.49 9.37
N ALA A 11 15.93 -9.56 8.60
CA ALA A 11 15.88 -9.36 7.15
C ALA A 11 14.99 -10.38 6.44
N THR A 12 15.06 -11.65 6.85
CA THR A 12 14.20 -12.71 6.28
C THR A 12 12.73 -12.51 6.63
N ILE A 13 12.41 -12.05 7.85
CA ILE A 13 11.04 -11.73 8.25
C ILE A 13 10.48 -10.56 7.41
N VAL A 14 11.26 -9.50 7.18
CA VAL A 14 10.85 -8.38 6.32
C VAL A 14 10.56 -8.86 4.91
N VAL A 15 11.46 -9.67 4.33
CA VAL A 15 11.25 -10.25 2.99
C VAL A 15 9.99 -11.13 2.94
N LEU A 16 9.74 -11.94 3.97
CA LEU A 16 8.54 -12.76 4.05
C LEU A 16 7.26 -11.93 4.17
N ILE A 17 7.28 -10.83 4.93
CA ILE A 17 6.16 -9.88 5.04
C ILE A 17 5.91 -9.19 3.70
N THR A 18 6.97 -8.77 3.00
CA THR A 18 6.84 -8.18 1.65
C THR A 18 6.22 -9.17 0.67
N ILE A 19 6.71 -10.42 0.65
CA ILE A 19 6.16 -11.49 -0.21
C ILE A 19 4.71 -11.78 0.17
N PHE A 20 4.38 -11.81 1.47
CA PHE A 20 3.03 -12.06 1.94
C PHE A 20 2.05 -10.96 1.50
N ILE A 21 2.43 -9.69 1.62
CA ILE A 21 1.61 -8.56 1.20
C ILE A 21 1.41 -8.56 -0.32
N LEU A 22 2.47 -8.77 -1.11
CA LEU A 22 2.37 -8.89 -2.57
C LEU A 22 1.44 -10.03 -2.99
N LYS A 23 1.61 -11.20 -2.39
CA LYS A 23 0.80 -12.39 -2.69
C LYS A 23 -0.66 -12.23 -2.25
N ASN A 24 -0.91 -11.46 -1.21
CA ASN A 24 -2.28 -11.15 -0.76
C ASN A 24 -2.94 -10.09 -1.65
N GLY A 25 -2.18 -9.13 -2.19
CA GLY A 25 -2.66 -8.19 -3.21
C GLY A 25 -3.07 -8.89 -4.51
N GLU A 26 -2.25 -9.82 -4.99
CA GLU A 26 -2.50 -10.57 -6.23
C GLU A 26 -3.75 -11.48 -6.15
N ARG A 27 -4.08 -11.98 -4.96
CA ARG A 27 -5.31 -12.78 -4.74
C ARG A 27 -6.59 -11.97 -4.85
N ASN A 28 -6.55 -10.68 -4.52
CA ASN A 28 -7.71 -9.81 -4.62
C ASN A 28 -7.93 -9.37 -6.08
N ASP A 29 -6.86 -9.11 -6.82
CA ASP A 29 -6.88 -8.78 -8.25
C ASP A 29 -7.63 -9.84 -9.09
N LYS A 30 -7.34 -11.12 -8.86
CA LYS A 30 -7.99 -12.23 -9.59
C LYS A 30 -9.48 -12.44 -9.30
N LYS A 31 -9.99 -11.92 -8.19
CA LYS A 31 -11.42 -11.99 -7.85
C LYS A 31 -12.19 -10.86 -8.52
N ASP A 32 -11.61 -9.67 -8.60
CA ASP A 32 -12.28 -8.50 -9.21
C ASP A 32 -12.51 -8.69 -10.70
N TYR A 33 -11.54 -9.18 -11.49
CA TYR A 33 -11.76 -9.40 -12.93
C TYR A 33 -12.88 -10.38 -13.25
N LYS A 34 -13.00 -11.47 -12.48
CA LYS A 34 -14.05 -12.48 -12.70
C LYS A 34 -15.44 -11.94 -12.36
N THR A 35 -15.51 -11.05 -11.37
CA THR A 35 -16.77 -10.47 -10.93
C THR A 35 -17.22 -9.36 -11.90
N LEU A 36 -16.28 -8.63 -12.52
CA LEU A 36 -16.56 -7.64 -13.57
C LEU A 36 -17.11 -8.28 -14.85
N GLU A 37 -16.52 -9.40 -15.30
CA GLU A 37 -16.97 -10.12 -16.50
C GLU A 37 -18.36 -10.78 -16.30
N GLU A 38 -18.62 -11.29 -15.08
CA GLU A 38 -19.93 -11.85 -14.71
C GLU A 38 -21.01 -10.74 -14.60
N ASN A 39 -20.69 -9.59 -14.03
CA ASN A 39 -21.60 -8.46 -13.90
C ASN A 39 -21.89 -7.75 -15.23
N GLU A 40 -20.93 -7.63 -16.16
CA GLU A 40 -21.21 -7.13 -17.53
C GLU A 40 -22.19 -8.03 -18.28
N SER A 41 -22.05 -9.36 -18.16
CA SER A 41 -22.97 -10.33 -18.80
C SER A 41 -24.40 -10.31 -18.24
N LEU A 42 -24.56 -9.89 -16.98
CA LEU A 42 -25.84 -9.76 -16.30
C LEU A 42 -26.47 -8.37 -16.55
N LYS A 43 -25.64 -7.34 -16.73
CA LYS A 43 -26.08 -5.96 -17.00
C LYS A 43 -26.76 -5.82 -18.36
N ASP A 44 -26.23 -6.47 -19.41
CA ASP A 44 -26.88 -6.55 -20.72
C ASP A 44 -28.26 -7.22 -20.67
N LYS A 45 -28.49 -8.07 -19.66
CA LYS A 45 -29.74 -8.81 -19.45
C LYS A 45 -30.75 -8.06 -18.57
N GLU A 46 -30.28 -7.14 -17.72
CA GLU A 46 -31.11 -6.33 -16.83
C GLU A 46 -31.49 -4.96 -17.42
N GLU A 47 -30.68 -4.36 -18.30
CA GLU A 47 -30.98 -3.07 -18.95
C GLU A 47 -32.25 -3.12 -19.80
N THR A 48 -32.66 -4.29 -20.33
CA THR A 48 -33.95 -4.45 -21.04
C THR A 48 -35.17 -4.49 -20.12
N LYS A 49 -34.98 -4.61 -18.79
CA LYS A 49 -36.08 -4.79 -17.82
C LYS A 49 -36.23 -3.64 -16.82
N ILE A 50 -35.23 -2.75 -16.70
CA ILE A 50 -35.12 -1.75 -15.62
C ILE A 50 -35.39 -0.29 -16.09
N GLU A 51 -35.77 -0.04 -17.35
CA GLU A 51 -36.26 1.31 -17.73
C GLU A 51 -37.60 1.68 -17.05
N VAL A 52 -38.26 0.69 -16.45
CA VAL A 52 -39.42 0.89 -15.60
C VAL A 52 -39.06 0.48 -14.17
N MET A 53 -38.80 1.48 -13.32
CA MET A 53 -38.90 1.43 -11.84
C MET A 53 -37.58 1.47 -11.05
N ASN A 54 -37.41 2.62 -10.39
CA ASN A 54 -36.73 2.88 -9.11
C ASN A 54 -35.31 3.47 -9.07
N THR A 55 -35.34 4.78 -8.84
CA THR A 55 -34.54 5.56 -7.89
C THR A 55 -34.41 4.86 -6.53
N GLU A 56 -33.36 4.07 -6.32
CA GLU A 56 -32.81 3.79 -4.99
C GLU A 56 -31.33 4.13 -5.01
N THR A 57 -30.94 5.02 -4.09
CA THR A 57 -29.57 5.50 -3.91
C THR A 57 -28.70 4.40 -3.31
N ASN A 58 -28.33 3.43 -4.14
CA ASN A 58 -27.13 2.62 -3.91
C ASN A 58 -25.95 3.48 -4.38
N PHE A 59 -25.19 4.02 -3.44
CA PHE A 59 -23.88 4.57 -3.79
C PHE A 59 -23.08 3.42 -4.40
N PRO A 60 -22.67 3.53 -5.67
CA PRO A 60 -21.94 2.46 -6.33
C PRO A 60 -20.66 2.24 -5.56
N GLU A 61 -20.46 0.99 -5.11
CA GLU A 61 -19.17 0.50 -4.61
C GLU A 61 -18.11 0.97 -5.60
N SER A 62 -17.30 1.95 -5.17
CA SER A 62 -16.32 2.58 -6.03
C SER A 62 -15.33 1.50 -6.42
N GLU A 63 -15.41 0.99 -7.66
CA GLU A 63 -14.34 0.20 -8.26
C GLU A 63 -12.99 0.77 -7.82
N GLU A 64 -12.35 0.07 -6.89
CA GLU A 64 -11.26 0.67 -6.17
C GLU A 64 -10.06 0.72 -7.11
N ASN A 65 -9.45 1.90 -7.26
CA ASN A 65 -8.28 2.03 -8.11
C ASN A 65 -7.13 1.18 -7.55
N VAL A 66 -6.87 0.04 -8.20
CA VAL A 66 -5.83 -0.93 -7.84
C VAL A 66 -4.45 -0.24 -7.74
N ILE A 67 -4.18 0.73 -8.63
CA ILE A 67 -2.93 1.49 -8.64
C ILE A 67 -2.82 2.36 -7.39
N ALA A 68 -3.90 3.02 -6.99
CA ALA A 68 -3.92 3.81 -5.76
C ALA A 68 -3.68 2.93 -4.52
N LYS A 69 -4.35 1.78 -4.43
CA LYS A 69 -4.13 0.81 -3.34
C LYS A 69 -2.68 0.30 -3.29
N LEU A 70 -2.10 0.00 -4.44
CA LEU A 70 -0.72 -0.48 -4.54
C LEU A 70 0.27 0.59 -4.05
N LEU A 71 0.11 1.83 -4.49
CA LEU A 71 0.95 2.96 -4.04
C LEU A 71 0.85 3.17 -2.53
N LEU A 72 -0.37 3.09 -1.98
CA LEU A 72 -0.60 3.19 -0.54
C LEU A 72 0.14 2.08 0.22
N ALA A 73 0.06 0.83 -0.26
CA ALA A 73 0.76 -0.30 0.33
C ALA A 73 2.30 -0.13 0.28
N ILE A 74 2.85 0.34 -0.84
CA ILE A 74 4.29 0.60 -1.00
C ILE A 74 4.75 1.67 -0.01
N GLY A 75 4.01 2.77 0.12
CA GLY A 75 4.35 3.85 1.05
C GLY A 75 4.38 3.38 2.51
N ILE A 76 3.44 2.53 2.93
CA ILE A 76 3.43 1.94 4.27
C ILE A 76 4.64 1.03 4.48
N ILE A 77 4.95 0.15 3.51
CA ILE A 77 6.10 -0.75 3.59
C ILE A 77 7.41 0.05 3.70
N GLN A 78 7.54 1.14 2.94
CA GLN A 78 8.71 2.02 2.97
C GLN A 78 8.97 2.58 4.39
N ILE A 79 7.93 3.07 5.06
CA ILE A 79 8.03 3.64 6.42
C ILE A 79 8.43 2.56 7.42
N VAL A 80 7.80 1.38 7.35
CA VAL A 80 8.09 0.26 8.24
C VAL A 80 9.52 -0.25 8.04
N ALA A 81 9.96 -0.41 6.78
CA ALA A 81 11.31 -0.83 6.47
C ALA A 81 12.35 0.18 6.98
N GLY A 82 12.08 1.47 6.81
CA GLY A 82 12.95 2.54 7.29
C GLY A 82 13.06 2.64 8.81
N PHE A 83 11.97 2.39 9.52
CA PHE A 83 11.98 2.30 10.98
C PHE A 83 12.85 1.14 11.48
N ILE A 84 12.71 -0.04 10.85
CA ILE A 84 13.53 -1.23 11.17
C ILE A 84 15.00 -0.98 10.85
N CYS A 85 15.30 -0.47 9.65
CA CYS A 85 16.66 -0.09 9.26
C CYS A 85 17.26 0.92 10.24
N GLY A 86 16.48 1.93 10.66
CA GLY A 86 16.92 2.90 11.66
C GLY A 86 17.36 2.25 12.98
N ILE A 87 16.57 1.31 13.52
CA ILE A 87 16.88 0.58 14.76
C ILE A 87 18.11 -0.32 14.60
N VAL A 88 18.29 -0.89 13.41
CA VAL A 88 19.41 -1.78 13.12
C VAL A 88 20.70 -0.99 12.99
N PHE A 89 20.72 0.09 12.21
CA PHE A 89 21.92 0.88 11.97
C PHE A 89 22.31 1.76 13.16
N SER A 90 21.37 2.06 14.07
CA SER A 90 21.67 2.81 15.28
C SER A 90 22.41 1.99 16.35
N GLN A 91 22.52 0.67 16.19
CA GLN A 91 23.30 -0.20 17.07
C GLN A 91 24.77 -0.19 16.64
N GLY A 92 25.51 0.86 17.00
CA GLY A 92 26.95 0.99 16.75
C GLY A 92 27.81 0.51 17.93
N GLU A 93 29.03 0.08 17.63
CA GLU A 93 30.05 -0.16 18.64
C GLU A 93 30.56 1.20 19.17
N ALA A 94 30.58 1.38 20.50
CA ALA A 94 31.15 2.58 21.09
C ALA A 94 32.66 2.59 20.84
N GLU A 95 33.16 3.60 20.11
CA GLU A 95 34.60 3.85 20.00
C GLU A 95 35.12 4.37 21.35
N GLY A 96 35.49 3.45 22.24
CA GLY A 96 36.06 3.74 23.54
C GLY A 96 36.72 2.49 24.12
N ALA A 97 38.04 2.53 24.28
CA ALA A 97 38.84 1.41 24.76
C ALA A 97 38.29 0.85 26.08
N PHE A 98 38.10 -0.48 26.11
CA PHE A 98 37.82 -1.35 27.27
C PHE A 98 36.37 -1.68 27.66
N ASP A 99 35.33 -1.07 27.08
CA ASP A 99 33.95 -1.53 27.32
C ASP A 99 33.17 -1.68 26.01
N HIS A 100 32.86 -2.93 25.66
CA HIS A 100 31.98 -3.28 24.54
C HIS A 100 30.51 -3.02 24.91
N GLU A 101 30.17 -1.78 25.27
CA GLU A 101 28.78 -1.38 25.39
C GLU A 101 28.26 -0.89 24.03
N THR A 102 27.31 -1.63 23.46
CA THR A 102 26.54 -1.18 22.30
C THR A 102 25.68 0.01 22.71
N GLN A 103 26.04 1.21 22.27
CA GLN A 103 25.25 2.41 22.53
C GLN A 103 24.33 2.72 21.35
N PHE A 104 23.07 3.04 21.65
CA PHE A 104 22.09 3.41 20.63
C PHE A 104 22.36 4.82 20.13
N ASN A 105 22.71 4.95 18.85
CA ASN A 105 22.94 6.23 18.21
C ASN A 105 21.62 6.81 17.64
N PHE A 106 21.01 7.73 18.39
CA PHE A 106 19.78 8.40 17.98
C PHE A 106 19.92 9.20 16.69
N THR A 107 21.09 9.80 16.42
CA THR A 107 21.33 10.55 15.19
C THR A 107 21.18 9.64 13.97
N ILE A 108 21.83 8.47 13.99
CA ILE A 108 21.73 7.49 12.91
C ILE A 108 20.28 7.00 12.76
N PHE A 109 19.61 6.65 13.87
CA PHE A 109 18.20 6.25 13.85
C PHE A 109 17.31 7.29 13.15
N PHE A 110 17.39 8.55 13.57
CA PHE A 110 16.56 9.61 13.03
C PHE A 110 16.88 9.92 11.58
N THR A 111 18.14 9.86 11.14
CA THR A 111 18.49 10.07 9.73
C THR A 111 17.82 9.04 8.82
N TRP A 112 17.88 7.76 9.19
CA TRP A 112 17.23 6.68 8.41
C TRP A 112 15.71 6.73 8.49
N PHE A 113 15.17 6.95 9.69
CA PHE A 113 13.73 7.01 9.89
C PHE A 113 13.09 8.23 9.22
N LEU A 114 13.64 9.44 9.38
CA LEU A 114 13.06 10.63 8.75
C LEU A 114 13.14 10.58 7.23
N SER A 115 14.25 10.09 6.66
CA SER A 115 14.41 10.01 5.21
C SER A 115 13.33 9.13 4.58
N THR A 116 13.10 7.96 5.15
CA THR A 116 12.08 7.01 4.70
C THR A 116 10.67 7.43 5.05
N LEU A 117 10.46 8.11 6.18
CA LEU A 117 9.18 8.68 6.57
C LEU A 117 8.71 9.74 5.58
N VAL A 118 9.56 10.72 5.24
CA VAL A 118 9.22 11.78 4.28
C VAL A 118 8.90 11.18 2.91
N SER A 119 9.74 10.25 2.44
CA SER A 119 9.52 9.57 1.16
C SER A 119 8.25 8.71 1.16
N GLY A 120 7.97 7.95 2.22
CA GLY A 120 6.79 7.11 2.32
C GLY A 120 5.49 7.92 2.39
N VAL A 121 5.48 9.00 3.18
CA VAL A 121 4.33 9.92 3.24
C VAL A 121 4.05 10.56 1.88
N LEU A 122 5.09 10.93 1.12
CA LEU A 122 4.93 11.45 -0.23
C LEU A 122 4.25 10.43 -1.17
N ILE A 123 4.69 9.16 -1.13
CA ILE A 123 4.10 8.08 -1.93
C ILE A 123 2.62 7.85 -1.55
N ILE A 124 2.30 7.87 -0.26
CA ILE A 124 0.92 7.76 0.22
C ILE A 124 0.09 8.95 -0.29
N GLY A 125 0.62 10.18 -0.22
CA GLY A 125 -0.06 11.35 -0.77
C GLY A 125 -0.34 11.21 -2.27
N PHE A 126 0.63 10.72 -3.06
CA PHE A 126 0.40 10.42 -4.47
C PHE A 126 -0.67 9.35 -4.70
N SER A 127 -0.74 8.34 -3.84
CA SER A 127 -1.78 7.30 -3.92
C SER A 127 -3.19 7.88 -3.80
N GLU A 128 -3.38 8.86 -2.92
CA GLU A 128 -4.67 9.53 -2.74
C GLU A 128 -5.03 10.41 -3.93
N VAL A 129 -4.05 11.12 -4.53
CA VAL A 129 -4.25 11.91 -5.75
C VAL A 129 -4.71 11.02 -6.91
N VAL A 130 -4.11 9.84 -7.06
CA VAL A 130 -4.49 8.87 -8.10
C VAL A 130 -5.90 8.32 -7.86
N ARG A 131 -6.27 8.04 -6.60
CA ARG A 131 -7.63 7.62 -6.25
C ARG A 131 -8.65 8.71 -6.60
N LEU A 132 -8.38 9.95 -6.20
CA LEU A 132 -9.26 11.09 -6.46
C LEU A 132 -9.45 11.33 -7.95
N LEU A 133 -8.38 11.21 -8.74
CA LEU A 133 -8.48 11.38 -10.19
C LEU A 133 -9.35 10.30 -10.84
N HIS A 134 -9.22 9.05 -10.37
CA HIS A 134 -10.06 7.95 -10.82
C HIS A 134 -11.55 8.20 -10.50
N ASP A 135 -11.84 8.67 -9.29
CA ASP A 135 -13.20 8.99 -8.86
C ASP A 135 -13.81 10.11 -9.70
N ILE A 136 -13.04 11.15 -10.03
CA ILE A 136 -13.49 12.25 -10.90
C ILE A 136 -13.78 11.73 -12.31
N ASN A 137 -12.86 10.96 -12.90
CA ASN A 137 -13.03 10.44 -14.25
C ASN A 137 -14.29 9.56 -14.38
N LYS A 138 -14.55 8.70 -13.39
CA LYS A 138 -15.76 7.87 -13.34
C LYS A 138 -17.04 8.71 -13.30
N LYS A 139 -17.04 9.78 -12.50
CA LYS A 139 -18.18 10.72 -12.44
C LYS A 139 -18.38 11.44 -13.76
N THR A 140 -17.34 12.03 -14.35
CA THR A 140 -17.46 12.82 -15.59
C THR A 140 -17.88 11.98 -16.79
N GLY A 141 -17.35 10.76 -16.97
CA GLY A 141 -17.75 9.87 -18.06
C GLY A 141 -19.21 9.43 -18.00
N SER A 142 -19.84 9.49 -16.82
CA SER A 142 -21.26 9.17 -16.66
C SER A 142 -22.18 10.30 -17.17
N TYR A 143 -21.72 11.56 -17.13
CA TYR A 143 -22.50 12.69 -17.62
C TYR A 143 -22.49 12.83 -19.15
N THR A 144 -21.48 12.30 -19.82
CA THR A 144 -21.35 12.39 -21.29
C THR A 144 -22.20 11.36 -22.05
N LYS A 145 -22.77 10.37 -21.34
CA LYS A 145 -23.62 9.32 -21.93
C LYS A 145 -25.13 9.67 -21.97
N LEU A 146 -25.50 10.89 -21.56
CA LEU A 146 -26.88 11.35 -21.42
C LEU A 146 -27.32 12.37 -22.49
N GLU A 147 -26.48 12.64 -23.50
CA GLU A 147 -26.81 13.43 -24.71
C GLU A 147 -26.88 12.53 -25.95
#